data_AF-A0A8J3IQC1-F1
#
_entry.id   AF-A0A8J3IQC1-F1
#
_cell.length_a   1.000
_cell.length_b   1.000
_cell.length_c   1.000
_cell.angle_alpha   90.00
_cell.angle_beta   90.00
_cell.angle_gamma   90.00
#
_symmetry.space_group_name_H-M   'P 1'
#
loop_
_entity.id
_entity.type
_entity.pdbx_description
1 polymer ?
#
loop_
_entity_poly.entity_id
_entity_poly.type
_entity_poly.pdbx_seq_one_letter_code
_entity_poly.pdbx_strand_id
1 'polypeptide(L)'
;MTQISPRSEDEQKCTVILELVTDPNDHDPALLSAIGHEVVHLAQAEGYTTRPAPYTGERGIESFLVELVTFIAANHATIAEGIADLSGLLTVCTSLVPLLKRTKEAHTQHVGQQDSATHPIKLTVEIDGKPLVIEAVDLTQADAALQLALKYRALYPTTAAQVTPTSTIKVQGQISARKRRKRR
;
A
#
# COMPACT_ATOMS: atom_id res chain seq x y z
N MET A 1 7.00 -21.90 36.64
CA MET A 1 7.49 -20.68 35.99
C MET A 1 8.07 -21.07 34.65
N THR A 2 7.29 -20.94 33.59
CA THR A 2 7.73 -21.35 32.24
C THR A 2 8.33 -20.12 31.57
N GLN A 3 9.67 -20.05 31.52
CA GLN A 3 10.39 -19.13 30.65
C GLN A 3 10.12 -19.54 29.20
N ILE A 4 9.45 -18.68 28.45
CA ILE A 4 9.39 -18.75 26.99
C ILE A 4 10.38 -17.70 26.49
N SER A 5 11.60 -18.14 26.19
CA SER A 5 12.59 -17.36 25.42
C SER A 5 12.43 -17.66 23.93
N PRO A 6 13.04 -16.84 23.06
CA PRO A 6 12.43 -15.77 22.29
C PRO A 6 11.77 -16.26 20.98
N ARG A 7 10.81 -15.48 20.47
CA ARG A 7 10.23 -15.68 19.13
C ARG A 7 11.32 -15.39 18.07
N SER A 8 11.75 -16.47 17.42
CA SER A 8 12.43 -16.69 16.13
C SER A 8 13.16 -15.54 15.40
N GLU A 9 14.40 -15.83 15.01
CA GLU A 9 15.41 -14.96 14.36
C GLU A 9 15.17 -14.60 12.86
N ASP A 10 13.99 -14.87 12.27
CA ASP A 10 13.73 -14.66 10.83
C ASP A 10 12.49 -13.81 10.50
N GLU A 11 11.97 -13.03 11.46
CA GLU A 11 10.89 -12.07 11.18
C GLU A 11 11.48 -10.74 10.64
N GLN A 12 11.33 -10.51 9.33
CA GLN A 12 11.72 -9.24 8.74
C GLN A 12 10.58 -8.22 8.82
N LYS A 13 10.88 -7.04 9.37
CA LYS A 13 9.93 -5.93 9.46
C LYS A 13 9.82 -5.22 8.11
N CYS A 14 8.62 -5.18 7.55
CA CYS A 14 8.26 -4.32 6.42
C CYS A 14 7.49 -3.10 6.92
N THR A 15 7.94 -1.91 6.50
CA THR A 15 7.35 -0.64 6.89
C THR A 15 6.82 0.07 5.66
N VAL A 16 5.54 0.44 5.69
CA VAL A 16 4.83 1.08 4.58
C VAL A 16 4.26 2.41 5.07
N ILE A 17 4.59 3.50 4.40
CA ILE A 17 3.95 4.79 4.64
C ILE A 17 2.69 4.85 3.77
N LEU A 18 1.51 4.84 4.38
CA LEU A 18 0.25 5.06 3.69
C LEU A 18 -0.09 6.54 3.72
N GLU A 19 -0.26 7.13 2.55
CA GLU A 19 -0.72 8.50 2.36
C GLU A 19 -1.98 8.49 1.49
N LEU A 20 -3.06 9.06 1.99
CA LEU A 20 -4.22 9.39 1.16
C LEU A 20 -4.24 10.90 0.94
N VAL A 21 -4.54 11.32 -0.28
CA VAL A 21 -4.63 12.73 -0.67
C VAL A 21 -5.88 12.96 -1.50
N THR A 22 -6.42 14.17 -1.44
CA THR A 22 -7.48 14.63 -2.34
C THR A 22 -6.91 15.32 -3.58
N ASP A 23 -7.67 15.34 -4.67
CA ASP A 23 -7.35 16.22 -5.79
C ASP A 23 -7.36 17.69 -5.33
N PRO A 24 -6.41 18.53 -5.79
CA PRO A 24 -6.35 19.95 -5.41
C PRO A 24 -7.67 20.70 -5.63
N ASN A 25 -8.48 20.26 -6.60
CA ASN A 25 -9.72 20.94 -6.98
C ASN A 25 -10.95 20.50 -6.18
N ASP A 26 -10.87 19.45 -5.36
CA ASP A 26 -11.99 18.95 -4.56
C ASP A 26 -11.52 18.37 -3.24
N HIS A 27 -11.73 19.16 -2.19
CA HIS A 27 -11.36 18.80 -0.82
C HIS A 27 -12.58 18.29 -0.06
N ASP A 28 -12.64 16.97 0.13
CA ASP A 28 -13.55 16.33 1.07
C ASP A 28 -12.75 15.69 2.23
N PRO A 29 -12.38 16.47 3.26
CA PRO A 29 -11.58 15.97 4.37
C PRO A 29 -12.33 14.92 5.20
N ALA A 30 -13.67 14.95 5.21
CA ALA A 30 -14.47 13.97 5.91
C ALA A 30 -14.41 12.61 5.21
N LEU A 31 -14.53 12.60 3.88
CA LEU A 31 -14.35 11.39 3.08
C LEU A 31 -12.93 10.84 3.19
N LEU A 32 -11.93 11.71 3.10
CA LEU A 32 -10.52 11.36 3.25
C LEU A 32 -10.24 10.67 4.59
N SER A 33 -10.72 11.27 5.69
CA SER A 33 -10.58 10.72 7.03
C SER A 33 -11.33 9.39 7.18
N ALA A 34 -12.55 9.29 6.66
CA ALA A 34 -13.35 8.05 6.72
C ALA A 34 -12.64 6.89 6.01
N ILE A 35 -12.20 7.11 4.77
CA ILE A 35 -11.44 6.10 4.01
C ILE A 35 -10.13 5.78 4.74
N GLY A 36 -9.39 6.78 5.23
CA GLY A 36 -8.14 6.57 5.96
C GLY A 36 -8.31 5.67 7.19
N HIS A 37 -9.32 5.93 8.01
CA HIS A 37 -9.62 5.10 9.18
C HIS A 37 -10.08 3.69 8.81
N GLU A 38 -10.91 3.54 7.78
CA GLU A 38 -11.34 2.22 7.31
C GLU A 38 -10.16 1.39 6.79
N VAL A 39 -9.27 1.99 5.99
CA VAL A 39 -8.07 1.30 5.49
C VAL A 39 -7.14 0.89 6.64
N VAL A 40 -6.96 1.76 7.64
CA VAL A 40 -6.20 1.42 8.84
C VAL A 40 -6.83 0.26 9.59
N HIS A 41 -8.15 0.28 9.79
CA HIS A 41 -8.87 -0.78 10.47
C HIS A 41 -8.72 -2.12 9.74
N LEU A 42 -8.90 -2.12 8.42
CA LEU A 42 -8.74 -3.30 7.58
C LEU A 42 -7.28 -3.80 7.56
N ALA A 43 -6.30 -2.91 7.49
CA ALA A 43 -4.89 -3.29 7.57
C ALA A 43 -4.54 -3.93 8.91
N GLN A 44 -5.07 -3.41 10.02
CA GLN A 44 -4.87 -4.01 11.34
C GLN A 44 -5.44 -5.44 11.43
N ALA A 45 -6.58 -5.69 10.81
CA ALA A 45 -7.16 -7.04 10.73
C ALA A 45 -6.28 -8.01 9.92
N GLU A 46 -5.49 -7.51 8.96
CA GLU A 46 -4.51 -8.26 8.16
C GLU A 46 -3.13 -8.37 8.85
N GLY A 47 -3.03 -8.00 10.14
CA GLY A 47 -1.82 -8.14 10.95
C GLY A 47 -0.86 -6.95 10.90
N TYR A 48 -1.27 -5.82 10.30
CA TYR A 48 -0.48 -4.58 10.38
C TYR A 48 -0.62 -3.92 11.75
N THR A 49 0.46 -3.30 12.21
CA THR A 49 0.45 -2.36 13.33
C THR A 49 0.60 -0.95 12.81
N THR A 50 -0.07 0.01 13.45
CA THR A 50 -0.08 1.41 12.99
C THR A 50 0.76 2.28 13.90
N ARG A 51 1.53 3.19 13.31
CA ARG A 51 2.32 4.20 14.01
C ARG A 51 2.01 5.58 13.41
N PRO A 52 2.10 6.66 14.20
CA PRO A 52 2.12 8.00 13.64
C PRO A 52 3.24 8.07 12.59
N ALA A 53 2.93 8.52 11.38
CA ALA A 53 3.95 8.66 10.36
C ALA A 53 5.02 9.68 10.78
N PRO A 54 6.29 9.49 10.40
CA PRO A 54 7.34 10.46 10.65
C PRO A 54 6.96 11.81 10.02
N TYR A 55 7.12 12.89 10.79
CA TYR A 55 6.70 14.23 10.41
C TYR A 55 7.43 14.70 9.13
N THR A 56 6.69 14.86 8.03
CA THR A 56 7.23 15.27 6.72
C THR A 56 7.31 16.78 6.53
N GLY A 57 6.88 17.60 7.50
CA GLY A 57 6.82 19.07 7.35
C GLY A 57 5.66 19.58 6.48
N GLU A 58 5.07 18.72 5.66
CA GLU A 58 3.90 19.01 4.81
C GLU A 58 2.60 18.73 5.57
N ARG A 59 2.31 19.50 6.62
CA ARG A 59 0.98 19.48 7.25
C ARG A 59 0.02 20.39 6.49
N GLY A 60 -0.75 19.81 5.58
CA GLY A 60 -2.02 20.36 5.10
C GLY A 60 -3.20 19.61 5.71
N ILE A 61 -4.39 20.21 5.70
CA ILE A 61 -5.68 19.55 6.01
C ILE A 61 -6.08 18.56 4.88
N GLU A 62 -5.15 18.35 3.94
CA GLU A 62 -5.34 17.80 2.59
C GLU A 62 -4.89 16.33 2.47
N SER A 63 -4.28 15.78 3.51
CA SER A 63 -3.74 14.43 3.51
C SER A 63 -4.03 13.65 4.80
N PHE A 64 -4.19 12.34 4.65
CA PHE A 64 -4.22 11.36 5.75
C PHE A 64 -2.94 10.52 5.66
N LEU A 65 -2.13 10.53 6.70
CA LEU A 65 -0.80 9.92 6.70
C LEU A 65 -0.60 9.01 7.91
N VAL A 66 -0.22 7.75 7.67
CA VAL A 66 0.02 6.74 8.72
C VAL A 66 1.15 5.80 8.32
N GLU A 67 1.97 5.39 9.28
CA GLU A 67 2.95 4.33 9.07
C GLU A 67 2.33 2.99 9.44
N LEU A 68 2.38 2.04 8.52
CA LEU A 68 1.91 0.66 8.68
C LEU A 68 3.12 -0.26 8.77
N VAL A 69 3.14 -1.13 9.76
CA VAL A 69 4.24 -2.05 10.02
C VAL A 69 3.71 -3.46 10.03
N THR A 70 4.29 -4.34 9.22
CA THR A 70 3.98 -5.77 9.22
C THR A 70 5.27 -6.60 9.34
N PHE A 71 5.12 -7.83 9.81
CA PHE A 71 6.21 -8.79 9.90
C PHE A 71 6.03 -9.80 8.79
N ILE A 72 7.05 -9.95 7.96
CA ILE A 72 7.06 -10.90 6.86
C ILE A 72 7.90 -12.09 7.30
N ALA A 73 7.27 -13.27 7.31
CA ALA A 73 8.03 -14.51 7.40
C ALA A 73 8.88 -14.63 6.15
N ALA A 74 10.18 -14.84 6.32
CA ALA A 74 11.08 -15.09 5.19
C ALA A 74 10.56 -16.31 4.41
N ASN A 75 10.04 -16.08 3.20
CA ASN A 75 9.59 -17.15 2.31
C ASN A 75 10.82 -17.86 1.74
N HIS A 76 11.43 -18.76 2.53
CA HIS A 76 12.51 -19.66 2.12
C HIS A 76 12.01 -20.84 1.25
N ALA A 77 10.87 -20.70 0.58
CA ALA A 77 10.35 -21.75 -0.30
C ALA A 77 11.04 -21.68 -1.66
N THR A 78 12.07 -22.52 -1.82
CA THR A 78 12.68 -23.02 -3.08
C THR A 78 12.51 -22.10 -4.29
N ILE A 79 13.16 -20.96 -4.21
CA ILE A 79 13.20 -19.96 -5.27
C ILE A 79 14.17 -20.46 -6.34
N ALA A 80 13.64 -20.93 -7.49
CA ALA A 80 14.44 -21.31 -8.65
C ALA A 80 15.40 -20.17 -9.06
N GLU A 81 16.58 -20.49 -9.60
CA GLU A 81 17.74 -19.60 -9.84
C GLU A 81 17.50 -18.29 -10.63
N GLY A 82 16.28 -17.97 -11.07
CA GLY A 82 15.90 -16.66 -11.64
C GLY A 82 15.02 -15.78 -10.73
N ILE A 83 14.50 -16.31 -9.63
CA ILE A 83 13.59 -15.60 -8.69
C ILE A 83 14.36 -15.14 -7.43
N ALA A 84 15.60 -15.61 -7.20
CA ALA A 84 16.41 -15.17 -6.06
C ALA A 84 16.60 -13.64 -6.07
N ASP A 85 16.86 -13.08 -7.26
CA ASP A 85 16.96 -11.63 -7.51
C ASP A 85 15.62 -10.87 -7.37
N LEU A 86 14.49 -11.59 -7.39
CA LEU A 86 13.15 -11.03 -7.23
C LEU A 86 12.55 -11.29 -5.84
N SER A 87 13.23 -12.05 -5.00
CA SER A 87 12.68 -12.55 -3.73
C SER A 87 12.27 -11.41 -2.80
N GLY A 88 13.13 -10.40 -2.62
CA GLY A 88 12.83 -9.22 -1.79
C GLY A 88 11.67 -8.40 -2.34
N LEU A 89 11.67 -8.13 -3.66
CA LEU A 89 10.60 -7.38 -4.32
C LEU A 89 9.26 -8.13 -4.28
N LEU A 90 9.26 -9.44 -4.56
CA LEU A 90 8.06 -10.28 -4.47
C LEU A 90 7.51 -10.31 -3.05
N THR A 91 8.38 -10.39 -2.05
CA THR A 91 8.02 -10.34 -0.63
C THR A 91 7.33 -9.01 -0.30
N VAL A 92 7.91 -7.88 -0.72
CA VAL A 92 7.30 -6.55 -0.58
C VAL A 92 5.94 -6.47 -1.28
N CYS A 93 5.86 -6.87 -2.55
CA CYS A 93 4.61 -6.84 -3.31
C CYS A 93 3.52 -7.73 -2.69
N THR A 94 3.90 -8.88 -2.12
CA THR A 94 2.97 -9.79 -1.43
C THR A 94 2.33 -9.11 -0.24
N SER A 95 3.09 -8.37 0.56
CA SER A 95 2.54 -7.58 1.66
C SER A 95 1.66 -6.43 1.17
N LEU A 96 2.05 -5.76 0.07
CA LEU A 96 1.32 -4.60 -0.44
C LEU A 96 -0.04 -4.93 -1.06
N VAL A 97 -0.20 -6.08 -1.72
CA VAL A 97 -1.43 -6.40 -2.46
C VAL A 97 -2.70 -6.33 -1.58
N PRO A 98 -2.74 -6.95 -0.37
CA PRO A 98 -3.87 -6.77 0.54
C PRO A 98 -4.17 -5.30 0.83
N LEU A 99 -3.15 -4.50 1.19
CA LEU A 99 -3.32 -3.08 1.50
C LEU A 99 -3.90 -2.29 0.33
N LEU A 100 -3.40 -2.53 -0.89
CA LEU A 100 -3.90 -1.88 -2.12
C LEU A 100 -5.35 -2.26 -2.40
N LYS A 101 -5.71 -3.54 -2.23
CA LYS A 101 -7.09 -4.03 -2.38
C LYS A 101 -8.02 -3.37 -1.37
N ARG A 102 -7.65 -3.35 -0.08
CA ARG A 102 -8.44 -2.72 0.98
C ARG A 102 -8.62 -1.22 0.75
N THR A 103 -7.58 -0.54 0.27
CA THR A 103 -7.68 0.88 -0.08
C THR A 103 -8.71 1.14 -1.18
N LYS A 104 -8.71 0.31 -2.23
CA LYS A 104 -9.71 0.37 -3.31
C LYS A 104 -11.12 0.01 -2.83
N GLU A 105 -11.24 -1.01 -1.98
CA GLU A 105 -12.51 -1.45 -1.40
C GLU A 105 -13.12 -0.37 -0.50
N ALA A 106 -12.34 0.17 0.43
CA ALA A 106 -12.76 1.26 1.32
C ALA A 106 -13.22 2.49 0.52
N HIS A 107 -12.46 2.89 -0.51
CA HIS A 107 -12.91 3.94 -1.43
C HIS A 107 -14.27 3.58 -2.02
N THR A 108 -14.42 2.40 -2.61
CA THR A 108 -15.66 1.97 -3.26
C THR A 108 -16.85 1.93 -2.31
N GLN A 109 -16.66 1.52 -1.06
CA GLN A 109 -17.70 1.47 -0.03
C GLN A 109 -18.19 2.86 0.36
N HIS A 110 -17.27 3.80 0.60
CA HIS A 110 -17.65 5.15 1.04
C HIS A 110 -18.26 5.99 -0.08
N VAL A 111 -18.00 5.65 -1.32
CA VAL A 111 -18.31 6.48 -2.47
C VAL A 111 -19.42 5.93 -3.34
N GLY A 112 -19.71 4.65 -3.21
CA GLY A 112 -20.62 3.91 -4.08
C GLY A 112 -19.92 3.41 -5.34
N GLN A 113 -20.41 2.28 -5.85
CA GLN A 113 -19.82 1.57 -6.99
C GLN A 113 -19.80 2.40 -8.28
N GLN A 114 -20.86 3.18 -8.54
CA GLN A 114 -20.98 4.02 -9.74
C GLN A 114 -19.95 5.17 -9.73
N ASP A 115 -19.79 5.86 -8.60
CA ASP A 115 -18.81 6.93 -8.48
C ASP A 115 -17.38 6.38 -8.49
N SER A 116 -17.15 5.22 -7.87
CA SER A 116 -15.84 4.54 -7.91
C SER A 116 -15.45 4.11 -9.33
N ALA A 117 -16.42 3.73 -10.17
CA ALA A 117 -16.17 3.40 -11.57
C ALA A 117 -15.88 4.66 -12.43
N THR A 118 -16.53 5.78 -12.13
CA THR A 118 -16.38 7.04 -12.91
C THR A 118 -15.15 7.84 -12.47
N HIS A 119 -14.85 7.83 -11.18
CA HIS A 119 -13.76 8.56 -10.53
C HIS A 119 -12.99 7.57 -9.65
N PRO A 120 -12.22 6.64 -10.26
CA PRO A 120 -11.47 5.66 -9.50
C PRO A 120 -10.42 6.35 -8.63
N ILE A 121 -10.14 5.74 -7.48
CA ILE A 121 -8.96 6.08 -6.71
C ILE A 121 -7.71 5.72 -7.52
N LYS A 122 -6.76 6.65 -7.62
CA LYS A 122 -5.46 6.38 -8.24
C LYS A 122 -4.51 5.90 -7.15
N LEU A 123 -3.91 4.74 -7.37
CA LEU A 123 -2.97 4.15 -6.43
C LEU A 123 -1.57 4.21 -7.02
N THR A 124 -0.61 4.70 -6.24
CA THR A 124 0.80 4.72 -6.59
C THR A 124 1.58 4.05 -5.46
N VAL A 125 2.44 3.09 -5.81
CA VAL A 125 3.41 2.51 -4.89
C VAL A 125 4.77 3.07 -5.23
N GLU A 126 5.46 3.64 -4.25
CA GLU A 126 6.84 4.06 -4.38
C GLU A 126 7.72 3.11 -3.55
N ILE A 127 8.73 2.52 -4.19
CA ILE A 127 9.74 1.68 -3.53
C ILE A 127 11.09 2.34 -3.78
N ASP A 128 11.83 2.67 -2.72
CA ASP A 128 13.14 3.33 -2.78
C ASP A 128 13.16 4.55 -3.73
N GLY A 129 12.12 5.38 -3.68
CA GLY A 129 12.01 6.60 -4.48
C GLY A 129 11.48 6.41 -5.90
N LYS A 130 11.12 5.18 -6.32
CA LYS A 130 10.62 4.91 -7.67
C LYS A 130 9.12 4.63 -7.69
N PRO A 131 8.32 5.48 -8.36
CA PRO A 131 6.87 5.33 -8.38
C PRO A 131 6.41 4.28 -9.40
N LEU A 132 5.43 3.49 -9.00
CA LEU A 132 4.70 2.53 -9.81
C LEU A 132 3.21 2.83 -9.71
N VAL A 133 2.60 3.20 -10.83
CA VAL A 133 1.14 3.39 -10.91
C VAL A 133 0.47 2.03 -10.95
N ILE A 134 -0.48 1.84 -10.05
CA ILE A 134 -1.25 0.61 -9.89
C ILE A 134 -2.58 0.76 -10.61
N GLU A 135 -2.82 -0.12 -11.56
CA GLU A 135 -4.07 -0.20 -12.30
C GLU A 135 -5.02 -1.19 -11.64
N ALA A 136 -6.31 -1.06 -11.95
CA ALA A 136 -7.32 -1.97 -11.41
C ALA A 136 -7.05 -3.44 -11.78
N VAL A 137 -6.52 -3.70 -12.97
CA VAL A 137 -6.20 -5.05 -13.46
C VAL A 137 -5.08 -5.69 -12.65
N ASP A 138 -4.10 -4.88 -12.21
CA ASP A 138 -2.93 -5.34 -11.46
C ASP A 138 -3.31 -6.03 -10.13
N LEU A 139 -4.50 -5.73 -9.58
CA LEU A 139 -4.96 -6.26 -8.30
C LEU A 139 -5.94 -7.44 -8.43
N THR A 140 -6.43 -7.75 -9.62
CA THR A 140 -7.49 -8.77 -9.79
C THR A 140 -6.98 -10.19 -9.98
N GLN A 141 -5.70 -10.35 -10.31
CA GLN A 141 -5.10 -11.65 -10.64
C GLN A 141 -4.67 -12.41 -9.38
N ALA A 142 -4.68 -13.75 -9.44
CA ALA A 142 -4.24 -14.59 -8.33
C ALA A 142 -2.75 -14.42 -8.02
N ASP A 143 -1.96 -14.04 -9.03
CA ASP A 143 -0.53 -13.77 -9.01
C ASP A 143 -0.21 -12.27 -9.00
N ALA A 144 -1.14 -11.41 -8.56
CA ALA A 144 -0.99 -9.95 -8.52
C ALA A 144 0.36 -9.48 -7.96
N ALA A 145 0.86 -10.10 -6.89
CA ALA A 145 2.14 -9.76 -6.29
C ALA A 145 3.32 -10.00 -7.26
N LEU A 146 3.32 -11.13 -7.97
CA LEU A 146 4.33 -11.45 -8.98
C LEU A 146 4.26 -10.48 -10.16
N GLN A 147 3.06 -10.18 -10.63
CA GLN A 147 2.87 -9.24 -11.75
C GLN A 147 3.34 -7.82 -11.40
N LEU A 148 3.05 -7.35 -10.19
CA LEU A 148 3.58 -6.07 -9.71
C LEU A 148 5.10 -6.08 -9.61
N ALA A 149 5.70 -7.17 -9.10
CA ALA A 149 7.15 -7.31 -9.03
C ALA A 149 7.79 -7.30 -10.43
N LEU A 150 7.22 -8.02 -11.39
CA LEU A 150 7.68 -8.04 -12.78
C LEU A 150 7.54 -6.67 -13.45
N LYS A 151 6.40 -6.01 -13.27
CA LYS A 151 6.13 -4.65 -13.78
C LYS A 151 7.14 -3.65 -13.23
N TYR A 152 7.41 -3.70 -11.92
CA TYR A 152 8.40 -2.84 -11.27
C TYR A 152 9.82 -3.11 -11.78
N ARG A 153 10.23 -4.38 -11.87
CA ARG A 153 11.55 -4.77 -12.41
C ARG A 153 11.75 -4.32 -13.85
N ALA A 154 10.71 -4.42 -14.69
CA ALA A 154 10.79 -3.99 -16.08
C ALA A 154 11.02 -2.47 -16.20
N LEU A 155 10.41 -1.67 -15.32
CA LEU A 155 10.56 -0.21 -15.30
C LEU A 155 11.87 0.24 -14.62
N TYR A 156 12.29 -0.46 -13.57
CA TYR A 156 13.41 -0.05 -12.70
C TYR A 156 14.37 -1.20 -12.42
N PRO A 157 15.04 -1.78 -13.44
CA PRO A 157 15.81 -3.02 -13.27
C PRO A 157 16.95 -2.89 -12.24
N THR A 158 17.65 -1.75 -12.21
CA THR A 158 18.75 -1.50 -11.27
C THR A 158 18.26 -1.36 -9.83
N THR A 159 17.17 -0.64 -9.60
CA THR A 159 16.59 -0.47 -8.27
C THR A 159 15.95 -1.77 -7.79
N ALA A 160 15.24 -2.48 -8.66
CA ALA A 160 14.58 -3.74 -8.35
C ALA A 160 15.53 -4.81 -7.79
N ALA A 161 16.76 -4.89 -8.30
CA ALA A 161 17.78 -5.81 -7.81
C ALA A 161 18.28 -5.49 -6.39
N GLN A 162 18.00 -4.28 -5.89
CA GLN A 162 18.42 -3.82 -4.56
C GLN A 162 17.25 -3.82 -3.56
N VAL A 163 16.02 -4.13 -4.00
CA VAL A 163 14.85 -4.09 -3.15
C VAL A 163 14.94 -5.21 -2.10
N THR A 164 14.80 -4.81 -0.85
CA THR A 164 14.75 -5.71 0.30
C THR A 164 13.44 -5.50 1.06
N PRO A 165 13.05 -6.41 1.96
CA PRO A 165 11.89 -6.18 2.83
C PRO A 165 12.01 -4.96 3.75
N THR A 166 13.22 -4.42 3.92
CA THR A 166 13.51 -3.19 4.67
C THR A 166 13.59 -1.93 3.79
N SER A 167 13.35 -2.05 2.47
CA SER A 167 13.29 -0.91 1.56
C SER A 167 12.25 0.12 1.99
N THR A 168 12.44 1.38 1.59
CA THR A 168 11.48 2.45 1.90
C THR A 168 10.28 2.31 0.98
N ILE A 169 9.10 2.10 1.56
CA ILE A 169 7.87 1.88 0.80
C ILE A 169 6.85 2.94 1.16
N LYS A 170 6.28 3.60 0.15
CA LYS A 170 5.17 4.53 0.29
C LYS A 170 4.02 4.08 -0.62
N VAL A 171 2.81 4.04 -0.07
CA VAL A 171 1.58 3.81 -0.81
C VAL A 171 0.79 5.11 -0.80
N GLN A 172 0.54 5.68 -1.97
CA GLN A 172 -0.26 6.88 -2.12
C GLN A 172 -1.60 6.55 -2.78
N GLY A 173 -2.69 6.93 -2.15
CA GLY A 173 -4.05 6.86 -2.70
C GLY A 173 -4.60 8.25 -2.97
N GLN A 174 -4.77 8.61 -4.24
CA GLN A 174 -5.37 9.88 -4.63
C GLN A 174 -6.86 9.72 -4.92
N ILE A 175 -7.68 10.39 -4.10
CA ILE A 175 -9.13 10.44 -4.27
C ILE A 175 -9.45 11.50 -5.33
N SER A 176 -10.02 11.05 -6.44
CA SER A 176 -10.38 11.91 -7.58
C SER A 176 -11.52 12.88 -7.23
N ALA A 177 -11.45 14.10 -7.79
CA ALA A 177 -12.48 15.12 -7.63
C ALA A 177 -13.84 14.67 -8.16
N ARG A 178 -14.90 15.04 -7.43
CA ARG A 178 -16.29 14.72 -7.74
C ARG A 178 -17.06 15.99 -8.06
N LYS A 179 -18.05 15.86 -8.94
CA LYS A 179 -19.10 16.89 -9.03
C LYS A 179 -19.97 16.82 -7.78
N ARG A 180 -19.76 17.75 -6.84
CA ARG A 180 -20.69 17.98 -5.73
C ARG A 180 -22.10 18.19 -6.29
N ARG A 181 -23.02 17.31 -5.89
CA ARG A 181 -24.43 17.42 -6.26
C ARG A 181 -24.96 18.71 -5.63
N LYS A 182 -25.37 19.70 -6.45
CA LYS A 182 -26.03 20.91 -5.95
C LYS A 182 -27.27 20.48 -5.16
N ARG A 183 -27.26 20.68 -3.84
CA ARG A 183 -28.48 20.61 -3.03
C ARG A 183 -29.42 21.71 -3.55
N ARG A 184 -30.62 21.30 -3.97
CA ARG A 184 -31.74 22.21 -4.26
C ARG A 184 -32.41 22.58 -2.94
#